data_AF-A0A3M0WD12-F1
#
_entry.id   AF-A0A3M0WD12-F1
#
_cell.length_a   1.000
_cell.length_b   1.000
_cell.length_c   1.000
_cell.angle_alpha   90.00
_cell.angle_beta   90.00
_cell.angle_gamma   90.00
#
_symmetry.space_group_name_H-M   'P 1'
#
loop_
_entity.id
_entity.type
_entity.pdbx_description
1 polymer ?
#
loop_
_entity_poly.entity_id
_entity_poly.type
_entity_poly.pdbx_seq_one_letter_code
_entity_poly.pdbx_strand_id
1 'polypeptide(L)'
;MRNYKFFLIPLIFVYGCGVKGSPEPPKVIIPPKIINMNIKQQGDLIVLYWQYDKNKKYVKPKVFLNGNFIKTNIYKKDNLYWIDYKIKQFNKKYCFYINTDYKGVSINSPVKCISPIK
;
A
#
# COMPACT_ATOMS: atom_id res chain seq x y z
N MET A 1 16.22 27.36 78.79
CA MET A 1 14.99 27.70 78.04
C MET A 1 15.32 27.83 76.57
N ARG A 2 14.51 27.18 75.75
CA ARG A 2 14.76 26.74 74.37
C ARG A 2 14.01 27.68 73.42
N ASN A 3 14.69 28.39 72.53
CA ASN A 3 14.04 29.17 71.47
C ASN A 3 14.68 28.84 70.11
N TYR A 4 14.17 27.78 69.50
CA TYR A 4 14.47 27.39 68.12
C TYR A 4 13.66 28.30 67.19
N LYS A 5 14.31 29.25 66.51
CA LYS A 5 13.66 30.02 65.43
C LYS A 5 13.61 29.14 64.18
N PHE A 6 12.49 28.45 63.98
CA PHE A 6 12.15 27.83 62.71
C PHE A 6 11.94 28.92 61.66
N PHE A 7 12.91 29.11 60.76
CA PHE A 7 12.74 29.95 59.58
C PHE A 7 12.08 29.09 58.49
N LEU A 8 10.78 29.27 58.31
CA LEU A 8 9.96 28.62 57.29
C LEU A 8 10.36 29.15 55.90
N ILE A 9 10.94 28.29 55.08
CA ILE A 9 11.22 28.54 53.67
C ILE A 9 9.92 28.31 52.88
N PRO A 10 9.40 29.29 52.11
CA PRO A 10 8.23 29.05 51.27
C PRO A 10 8.63 28.20 50.05
N LEU A 11 8.03 27.02 49.92
CA LEU A 11 8.08 26.19 48.72
C LEU A 11 7.28 26.89 47.61
N ILE A 12 8.00 27.44 46.63
CA ILE A 12 7.43 27.95 45.38
C ILE A 12 6.99 26.74 44.56
N PHE A 13 5.69 26.44 44.56
CA PHE A 13 5.09 25.52 43.60
C PHE A 13 5.02 26.22 42.24
N VAL A 14 6.03 25.97 41.40
CA VAL A 14 5.98 26.36 39.99
C VAL A 14 4.92 25.47 39.33
N TYR A 15 3.73 26.01 39.12
CA TYR A 15 2.72 25.42 38.25
C TYR A 15 3.27 25.44 36.83
N GLY A 16 4.03 24.41 36.47
CA GLY A 16 4.31 24.08 35.08
C GLY A 16 3.00 23.63 34.45
N CYS A 17 2.30 24.55 33.78
CA CYS A 17 1.29 24.19 32.79
C CYS A 17 2.02 23.42 31.69
N GLY A 18 2.12 22.10 31.86
CA GLY A 18 2.54 21.20 30.80
C GLY A 18 1.56 21.39 29.65
N VAL A 19 2.02 22.04 28.58
CA VAL A 19 1.34 22.03 27.30
C VAL A 19 1.14 20.55 26.93
N LYS A 20 -0.09 20.06 27.10
CA LYS A 20 -0.53 18.80 26.50
C LYS A 20 -0.33 18.99 25.00
N GLY A 21 0.79 18.49 24.48
CA GLY A 21 1.02 18.44 23.05
C GLY A 21 -0.23 17.84 22.42
N SER A 22 -0.76 18.49 21.39
CA SER A 22 -1.90 17.97 20.65
C SER A 22 -1.61 16.52 20.27
N PRO A 23 -2.61 15.63 20.30
CA PRO A 23 -2.40 14.23 19.94
C PRO A 23 -1.72 14.17 18.57
N GLU A 24 -0.74 13.28 18.43
CA GLU A 24 -0.06 13.09 17.15
C GLU A 24 -1.11 12.95 16.03
N PRO A 25 -0.92 13.63 14.89
CA PRO A 25 -1.84 13.50 13.78
C PRO A 25 -1.98 12.01 13.40
N PRO A 26 -3.20 11.56 13.07
CA PRO A 26 -3.43 10.17 12.75
C PRO A 26 -2.50 9.75 11.61
N LYS A 27 -1.79 8.64 11.79
CA LYS A 27 -0.89 8.11 10.76
C LYS A 27 -1.71 7.78 9.50
N VAL A 28 -1.51 8.56 8.44
CA VAL A 28 -2.20 8.36 7.16
C VAL A 28 -1.81 7.00 6.59
N ILE A 29 -2.81 6.13 6.44
CA ILE A 29 -2.60 4.76 6.00
C ILE A 29 -2.75 4.70 4.48
N ILE A 30 -1.65 4.85 3.75
CA ILE A 30 -1.65 4.79 2.28
C ILE A 30 -1.27 3.37 1.81
N PRO A 31 -2.03 2.73 0.91
CA PRO A 31 -1.62 1.48 0.27
C PRO A 31 -0.30 1.65 -0.49
N PRO A 32 0.52 0.59 -0.62
CA PRO A 32 1.72 0.67 -1.43
C PRO A 32 1.34 0.89 -2.90
N LYS A 33 2.10 1.74 -3.59
CA LYS A 33 1.87 2.09 -4.99
C LYS A 33 2.61 1.12 -5.90
N ILE A 34 2.02 0.83 -7.05
CA ILE A 34 2.67 0.01 -8.08
C ILE A 34 3.54 0.91 -8.95
N ILE A 35 4.84 0.61 -9.04
CA ILE A 35 5.83 1.45 -9.77
C ILE A 35 6.25 0.84 -11.11
N ASN A 36 6.36 -0.48 -11.21
CA ASN A 36 6.96 -1.16 -12.37
C ASN A 36 6.01 -2.18 -13.02
N MET A 37 4.79 -1.76 -13.33
CA MET A 37 3.80 -2.61 -14.00
C MET A 37 4.10 -2.76 -15.49
N ASN A 38 4.21 -4.00 -15.96
CA ASN A 38 4.51 -4.33 -17.34
C ASN A 38 3.74 -5.57 -17.79
N ILE A 39 3.60 -5.71 -19.10
CA ILE A 39 2.86 -6.79 -19.74
C ILE A 39 3.67 -7.34 -20.91
N LYS A 40 3.70 -8.66 -21.05
CA LYS A 40 4.37 -9.37 -22.16
C LYS A 40 3.52 -10.54 -22.61
N GLN A 41 3.67 -10.94 -23.88
CA GLN A 41 3.12 -12.18 -24.40
C GLN A 41 4.22 -13.25 -24.43
N GLN A 42 3.87 -14.49 -24.05
CA GLN A 42 4.72 -15.66 -24.14
C GLN A 42 3.87 -16.82 -24.69
N GLY A 43 3.97 -17.08 -26.00
CA GLY A 43 3.11 -18.05 -26.67
C GLY A 43 1.63 -17.69 -26.53
N ASP A 44 0.85 -18.60 -25.93
CA ASP A 44 -0.60 -18.43 -25.66
C ASP A 44 -0.90 -17.79 -24.29
N LEU A 45 0.12 -17.28 -23.60
CA LEU A 45 0.01 -16.61 -22.31
C LEU A 45 0.32 -15.12 -22.40
N ILE A 46 -0.41 -14.33 -21.62
CA ILE A 46 -0.08 -12.97 -21.26
C ILE A 46 0.47 -12.99 -19.85
N VAL A 47 1.70 -12.51 -19.67
CA VAL A 47 2.34 -12.34 -18.38
C VAL A 47 2.24 -10.87 -17.99
N LEU A 48 1.48 -10.60 -16.93
CA LEU A 48 1.41 -9.28 -16.31
C LEU A 48 2.23 -9.33 -15.02
N TYR A 49 3.21 -8.44 -14.89
CA TYR A 49 4.09 -8.41 -13.73
C TYR A 49 4.29 -6.99 -13.21
N TRP A 50 4.50 -6.87 -11.90
CA TRP A 50 4.62 -5.58 -11.24
C TRP A 50 5.42 -5.65 -9.95
N GLN A 51 5.80 -4.47 -9.45
CA GLN A 51 6.47 -4.28 -8.17
C GLN A 51 5.83 -3.12 -7.42
N TYR A 52 5.86 -3.20 -6.10
CA TYR A 52 5.42 -2.13 -5.21
C TYR A 52 6.58 -1.20 -4.84
N ASP A 53 6.27 0.07 -4.59
CA ASP A 53 7.20 1.08 -4.07
C ASP A 53 7.77 0.71 -2.69
N LYS A 54 6.96 0.02 -1.89
CA LYS A 54 7.28 -0.39 -0.53
C LYS A 54 6.81 -1.81 -0.29
N ASN A 55 7.69 -2.62 0.29
CA ASN A 55 7.35 -3.99 0.65
C ASN A 55 6.49 -3.97 1.92
N LYS A 56 5.16 -4.11 1.77
CA LYS A 56 4.24 -4.28 2.89
C LYS A 56 3.82 -5.75 2.99
N LYS A 57 3.87 -6.31 4.20
CA LYS A 57 3.55 -7.73 4.46
C LYS A 57 2.13 -8.15 4.05
N TYR A 58 1.19 -7.20 3.91
CA TYR A 58 -0.24 -7.51 3.73
C TYR A 58 -0.88 -6.66 2.63
N VAL A 59 -0.54 -6.94 1.38
CA VAL A 59 -1.18 -6.33 0.22
C VAL A 59 -2.05 -7.39 -0.44
N LYS A 60 -3.34 -7.08 -0.66
CA LYS A 60 -4.27 -7.95 -1.38
C LYS A 60 -4.55 -7.35 -2.77
N PRO A 61 -3.70 -7.62 -3.77
CA PRO A 61 -3.95 -7.18 -5.14
C PRO A 61 -5.19 -7.87 -5.72
N LYS A 62 -6.03 -7.11 -6.39
CA LYS A 62 -7.11 -7.58 -7.25
C LYS A 62 -6.78 -7.19 -8.68
N VAL A 63 -6.79 -8.16 -9.59
CA VAL A 63 -6.52 -7.91 -11.00
C VAL A 63 -7.83 -7.76 -11.75
N PHE A 64 -7.88 -6.75 -12.61
CA PHE A 64 -9.02 -6.48 -13.48
C PHE A 64 -8.57 -6.55 -14.94
N LEU A 65 -9.43 -7.13 -15.77
CA LEU A 65 -9.27 -7.22 -17.21
C LEU A 65 -10.45 -6.55 -17.89
N ASN A 66 -10.19 -5.56 -18.74
CA ASN A 66 -11.19 -4.80 -19.48
C ASN A 66 -12.33 -4.28 -18.57
N GLY A 67 -11.97 -3.81 -17.37
CA GLY A 67 -12.94 -3.31 -16.37
C GLY A 67 -13.48 -4.35 -15.40
N ASN A 68 -13.36 -5.66 -15.70
CA ASN A 68 -13.95 -6.72 -14.90
C ASN A 68 -12.92 -7.42 -14.01
N PHE A 69 -13.31 -7.74 -12.77
CA PHE A 69 -12.46 -8.52 -11.88
C PHE A 69 -12.23 -9.92 -12.45
N ILE A 70 -10.97 -10.38 -12.41
CA ILE A 70 -10.63 -11.75 -12.80
C ILE A 70 -10.10 -12.52 -11.60
N LYS A 71 -10.66 -13.71 -11.38
CA LYS A 71 -10.12 -14.67 -10.40
C LYS A 71 -8.94 -15.38 -11.04
N THR A 72 -7.73 -14.98 -10.65
CA THR A 72 -6.48 -15.59 -11.12
C THR A 72 -5.50 -15.77 -9.96
N ASN A 73 -4.58 -16.70 -10.09
CA ASN A 73 -3.51 -16.90 -9.12
C ASN A 73 -2.48 -15.78 -9.29
N ILE A 74 -2.16 -15.12 -8.18
CA ILE A 74 -1.13 -14.09 -8.13
C ILE A 74 0.11 -14.73 -7.50
N TYR A 75 1.15 -14.85 -8.30
CA TYR A 75 2.44 -15.36 -7.88
C TYR A 75 3.30 -14.22 -7.33
N LYS A 76 4.19 -14.56 -6.39
CA LYS A 76 5.09 -13.61 -5.75
C LYS A 76 6.45 -14.25 -5.52
N LYS A 77 7.51 -13.51 -5.84
CA LYS A 77 8.89 -13.76 -5.41
C LYS A 77 9.53 -12.43 -5.03
N ASP A 78 9.95 -12.32 -3.77
CA ASP A 78 10.51 -11.08 -3.19
C ASP A 78 9.55 -9.88 -3.32
N ASN A 79 9.90 -8.87 -4.12
CA ASN A 79 9.05 -7.71 -4.43
C ASN A 79 8.39 -7.79 -5.81
N LEU A 80 8.61 -8.87 -6.56
CA LEU A 80 8.02 -9.09 -7.87
C LEU A 80 6.74 -9.92 -7.73
N TYR A 81 5.67 -9.42 -8.35
CA TYR A 81 4.38 -10.06 -8.44
C TYR A 81 4.04 -10.29 -9.90
N TRP A 82 3.38 -11.40 -10.22
CA TRP A 82 2.91 -11.65 -11.57
C TRP A 82 1.67 -12.53 -11.63
N ILE A 83 1.00 -12.47 -12.76
CA ILE A 83 -0.06 -13.40 -13.16
C ILE A 83 0.23 -13.92 -14.55
N ASP A 84 -0.25 -15.13 -14.81
CA ASP A 84 -0.32 -15.70 -16.15
C ASP A 84 -1.78 -15.75 -16.56
N TYR A 85 -2.09 -15.12 -17.69
CA TYR A 85 -3.44 -15.07 -18.24
C TYR A 85 -3.47 -15.76 -19.60
N LYS A 86 -4.21 -16.86 -19.71
CA LYS A 86 -4.37 -17.58 -20.97
C LYS A 86 -5.19 -16.76 -21.98
N ILE A 87 -4.62 -16.56 -23.16
CA ILE A 87 -5.27 -15.84 -24.25
C ILE A 87 -6.50 -16.63 -24.71
N LYS A 88 -7.66 -15.97 -24.72
CA LYS A 88 -8.91 -16.56 -25.22
C LYS A 88 -9.07 -16.34 -26.72
N GLN A 89 -8.63 -15.19 -27.22
CA GLN A 89 -8.78 -14.75 -28.60
C GLN A 89 -7.53 -13.94 -28.99
N PHE A 90 -6.80 -14.39 -30.01
CA PHE A 90 -5.73 -13.59 -30.61
C PHE A 90 -6.32 -12.39 -31.36
N ASN A 91 -5.51 -11.36 -31.59
CA ASN A 91 -5.89 -10.10 -32.25
C ASN A 91 -6.98 -9.30 -31.50
N LYS A 92 -7.22 -9.61 -30.22
CA LYS A 92 -8.12 -8.86 -29.34
C LYS A 92 -7.33 -8.07 -28.31
N LYS A 93 -7.69 -6.81 -28.09
CA LYS A 93 -7.04 -5.98 -27.06
C LYS A 93 -7.43 -6.43 -25.66
N TYR A 94 -6.42 -6.67 -24.82
CA TYR A 94 -6.56 -6.99 -23.40
C TYR A 94 -5.93 -5.87 -22.57
N CYS A 95 -6.71 -5.21 -21.73
CA CYS A 95 -6.27 -4.13 -20.85
C CYS A 95 -6.39 -4.54 -19.39
N PHE A 96 -5.27 -4.50 -18.67
CA PHE A 96 -5.18 -4.88 -17.27
C PHE A 96 -4.94 -3.67 -16.38
N TYR A 97 -5.54 -3.69 -15.20
CA TYR A 97 -5.15 -2.83 -14.09
C TYR A 97 -5.26 -3.61 -12.77
N ILE A 98 -4.57 -3.11 -11.75
CA ILE A 98 -4.48 -3.75 -10.45
C ILE A 98 -5.02 -2.78 -9.42
N ASN A 99 -5.99 -3.24 -8.65
CA ASN A 99 -6.51 -2.52 -7.51
C ASN A 99 -5.84 -3.08 -6.25
N THR A 100 -5.29 -2.19 -5.44
CA THR A 100 -4.59 -2.54 -4.21
C THR A 100 -5.36 -1.99 -3.02
N ASP A 101 -5.89 -2.89 -2.20
CA ASP A 101 -6.64 -2.57 -0.99
C ASP A 101 -5.76 -2.73 0.26
N TYR A 102 -5.76 -1.71 1.12
CA TYR A 102 -5.10 -1.76 2.43
C TYR A 102 -5.86 -0.91 3.45
N LYS A 103 -6.40 -1.56 4.48
CA LYS A 103 -7.15 -0.92 5.60
C LYS A 103 -8.26 0.04 5.14
N GLY A 104 -9.05 -0.38 4.15
CA GLY A 104 -10.20 0.41 3.64
C GLY A 104 -9.84 1.48 2.61
N VAL A 105 -8.55 1.68 2.31
CA VAL A 105 -8.10 2.56 1.23
C VAL A 105 -7.70 1.72 0.03
N SER A 106 -8.19 2.11 -1.14
CA SER A 106 -7.97 1.42 -2.42
C SER A 106 -7.24 2.34 -3.39
N ILE A 107 -6.21 1.82 -4.07
CA ILE A 107 -5.50 2.54 -5.13
C ILE A 107 -5.44 1.67 -6.38
N ASN A 108 -5.75 2.26 -7.53
CA ASN A 108 -5.61 1.63 -8.84
C ASN A 108 -4.22 1.90 -9.42
N SER A 109 -3.66 0.89 -10.09
CA SER A 109 -2.49 1.05 -10.94
C SER A 109 -2.86 1.77 -12.25
N PRO A 110 -1.85 2.25 -13.00
CA PRO A 110 -2.03 2.57 -14.41
C PRO A 110 -2.55 1.34 -15.18
N VAL A 111 -3.30 1.60 -16.26
CA VAL A 111 -3.79 0.56 -17.16
C VAL A 111 -2.68 0.16 -18.14
N LYS A 112 -2.46 -1.15 -18.34
CA LYS A 112 -1.55 -1.69 -19.35
C LYS A 112 -2.30 -2.58 -20.31
N CYS A 113 -2.19 -2.31 -21.61
CA CYS A 113 -2.87 -3.07 -22.65
C CYS A 113 -1.89 -3.82 -23.55
N ILE A 114 -2.32 -4.95 -24.08
CA ILE A 114 -1.63 -5.72 -25.12
C ILE A 114 -2.64 -6.28 -26.13
N SER A 115 -2.24 -6.37 -27.39
CA SER A 115 -3.00 -7.08 -28.44
C SER A 115 -2.16 -8.28 -28.88
N PRO A 116 -2.42 -9.48 -28.35
CA PRO A 116 -1.58 -10.64 -28.63
C PRO A 116 -1.76 -11.11 -30.07
N ILE A 117 -0.66 -11.52 -30.67
CA ILE A 117 -0.58 -11.99 -32.06
C ILE A 117 -0.27 -13.49 -32.03
N LYS A 118 -0.78 -14.25 -32.99
CA LYS A 118 -0.57 -15.70 -33.04
C LYS A 118 0.86 -16.05 -33.40
#